data_AF-A0A497H215-F1
#
_entry.id   AF-A0A497H215-F1
#
_cell.length_a   1.000
_cell.length_b   1.000
_cell.length_c   1.000
_cell.angle_alpha   90.00
_cell.angle_beta   90.00
_cell.angle_gamma   90.00
#
_symmetry.space_group_name_H-M   'P 1'
#
loop_
_entity.id
_entity.type
_entity.pdbx_description
1 polymer ?
#
loop_
_entity_poly.entity_id
_entity_poly.type
_entity_poly.pdbx_seq_one_letter_code
_entity_poly.pdbx_strand_id
1 'polypeptide(L)'
;MHARCKNCGYEVKDTVTDPEMMCPKCKIPMEIVEKRDTVEEFVELAEKSSAEFEIIGRESEEGEILYKAFGGIAGILRYRME
;
A
#
# COMPACT_ATOMS: atom_id res chain seq x y z
N MET A 1 -2.83 1.69 -5.53
CA MET A 1 -3.43 1.69 -6.89
C MET A 1 -4.61 2.65 -6.92
N HIS A 2 -4.74 3.47 -7.97
CA HIS A 2 -5.89 4.36 -8.19
C HIS A 2 -6.71 3.87 -9.39
N ALA A 3 -8.00 3.66 -9.19
CA ALA A 3 -8.92 3.32 -10.26
C ALA A 3 -10.14 4.24 -10.28
N ARG A 4 -10.67 4.52 -11.46
CA ARG A 4 -11.83 5.39 -11.70
C ARG A 4 -12.87 4.67 -12.57
N CYS A 5 -14.14 4.80 -12.21
CA CYS A 5 -15.26 4.32 -13.02
C CYS A 5 -15.60 5.34 -14.11
N LYS A 6 -15.55 4.95 -15.38
CA LYS A 6 -15.88 5.83 -16.52
C LYS A 6 -17.35 6.31 -16.54
N ASN A 7 -18.27 5.51 -16.00
CA ASN A 7 -19.70 5.81 -16.09
C ASN A 7 -20.20 6.77 -15.01
N CYS A 8 -19.79 6.61 -13.76
CA CYS A 8 -20.28 7.42 -12.64
C CYS A 8 -19.20 8.27 -11.95
N GLY A 9 -17.94 8.18 -12.39
CA GLY A 9 -16.83 8.94 -11.80
C GLY A 9 -16.37 8.45 -10.42
N TYR A 10 -16.88 7.31 -9.92
CA TYR A 10 -16.43 6.74 -8.64
C TYR A 10 -14.92 6.44 -8.68
N GLU A 11 -14.19 6.89 -7.66
CA GLU A 11 -12.75 6.66 -7.52
C GLU A 11 -12.45 5.81 -6.31
N VAL A 12 -11.43 4.97 -6.44
CA VAL A 12 -10.90 4.16 -5.35
C VAL A 12 -9.38 4.24 -5.38
N LYS A 13 -8.80 4.52 -4.22
CA LYS A 13 -7.35 4.42 -3.97
C LYS A 13 -7.18 3.34 -2.92
N ASP A 14 -6.63 2.21 -3.34
CA ASP A 14 -6.48 1.06 -2.45
C ASP A 14 -5.23 0.24 -2.80
N THR A 15 -4.79 -0.56 -1.84
CA THR A 15 -3.69 -1.51 -2.00
C THR A 15 -4.28 -2.86 -2.34
N VAL A 16 -4.13 -3.28 -3.60
CA VAL A 16 -4.72 -4.51 -4.11
C VAL A 16 -3.65 -5.48 -4.58
N THR A 17 -3.91 -6.77 -4.40
CA THR A 17 -3.10 -7.85 -4.96
C THR A 17 -3.54 -8.19 -6.39
N ASP A 18 -4.84 -8.08 -6.66
CA ASP A 18 -5.44 -8.27 -7.98
C ASP A 18 -5.96 -6.91 -8.53
N PRO A 19 -5.49 -6.47 -9.71
CA PRO A 19 -5.92 -5.21 -10.31
C PRO A 19 -7.37 -5.19 -10.83
N GLU A 20 -8.04 -6.34 -10.98
CA GLU A 20 -9.40 -6.39 -11.52
C GLU A 20 -10.45 -5.95 -10.49
N MET A 21 -11.02 -4.74 -10.67
CA MET A 21 -12.07 -4.23 -9.80
C MET A 21 -13.34 -3.84 -10.56
N MET A 22 -14.49 -4.19 -9.98
CA MET A 22 -15.80 -3.72 -10.43
C MET A 22 -16.27 -2.52 -9.60
N CYS A 23 -16.87 -1.54 -10.26
CA CYS A 23 -17.46 -0.39 -9.61
C CYS A 23 -18.60 -0.84 -8.67
N PRO A 24 -18.59 -0.46 -7.39
CA PRO A 24 -19.64 -0.87 -6.44
C PRO A 24 -21.02 -0.27 -6.79
N LYS A 25 -21.05 0.88 -7.48
CA LYS A 25 -22.28 1.59 -7.87
C LYS A 25 -22.86 1.10 -9.20
N CYS A 26 -22.02 0.92 -10.21
CA CYS A 26 -22.46 0.62 -11.57
C CYS A 26 -22.26 -0.84 -12.00
N LYS A 27 -21.53 -1.65 -11.20
CA LYS A 27 -21.18 -3.05 -11.50
C LYS A 27 -20.46 -3.26 -12.83
N ILE A 28 -19.77 -2.23 -13.33
CA ILE A 28 -18.90 -2.31 -14.51
C ILE A 28 -17.42 -2.31 -14.09
N PRO A 29 -16.52 -2.84 -14.93
CA PRO A 29 -15.07 -2.75 -14.69
C PRO A 29 -14.60 -1.32 -14.49
N MET A 30 -13.72 -1.10 -13.52
CA MET A 30 -13.05 0.18 -13.28
C MET A 30 -11.79 0.29 -14.15
N GLU A 31 -11.45 1.52 -14.55
CA GLU A 31 -10.20 1.80 -15.26
C GLU A 31 -9.11 2.15 -14.25
N ILE A 32 -7.95 1.49 -14.37
CA ILE A 32 -6.78 1.80 -13.55
C ILE A 32 -6.14 3.06 -14.10
N VAL A 33 -6.12 4.10 -13.29
CA VAL A 33 -5.52 5.40 -13.62
C VAL A 33 -4.06 5.43 -13.23
N GLU A 34 -3.72 4.78 -12.11
CA GLU A 34 -2.37 4.75 -11.56
C GLU A 34 -2.10 3.44 -10.84
N LYS A 35 -0.95 2.82 -11.14
CA LYS A 35 -0.42 1.68 -10.40
C LYS A 35 0.97 2.06 -9.92
N ARG A 36 1.20 1.96 -8.61
CA ARG A 36 2.48 2.21 -7.97
C ARG A 36 2.87 0.98 -7.17
N ASP A 37 4.17 0.71 -7.13
CA ASP A 37 4.70 -0.31 -6.25
C ASP A 37 4.66 0.19 -4.79
N THR A 38 4.28 -0.69 -3.88
CA THR A 38 4.15 -0.35 -2.46
C THR A 38 5.49 0.04 -1.85
N VAL A 39 6.59 -0.61 -2.25
CA VAL A 39 7.95 -0.29 -1.78
C VAL A 39 8.35 1.11 -2.23
N GLU A 40 8.15 1.44 -3.51
CA GLU A 40 8.43 2.78 -4.04
C GLU A 40 7.63 3.86 -3.30
N GLU A 41 6.34 3.60 -3.02
CA GLU A 41 5.50 4.52 -2.26
C GLU A 41 6.04 4.76 -0.85
N PHE A 42 6.47 3.73 -0.13
CA PHE A 42 7.06 3.88 1.20
C PHE A 42 8.41 4.60 1.19
N VAL A 43 9.26 4.36 0.20
CA VAL A 43 10.54 5.09 0.06
C VAL A 43 10.28 6.59 -0.09
N GLU A 44 9.34 6.98 -0.96
CA GLU A 44 9.01 8.40 -1.12
C GLU A 44 8.41 9.04 0.14
N LEU A 45 7.58 8.29 0.88
CA LEU A 45 7.03 8.77 2.15
C LEU A 45 8.12 8.92 3.22
N ALA A 46 9.08 7.99 3.24
CA ALA A 46 10.22 8.06 4.14
C ALA A 46 11.08 9.30 3.83
N GLU A 47 11.41 9.55 2.56
CA GLU A 47 12.14 10.76 2.14
C GLU A 47 11.40 12.05 2.54
N LYS A 48 10.10 12.14 2.26
CA LYS A 48 9.26 13.31 2.60
C LYS A 48 9.16 13.56 4.10
N SER A 49 9.21 12.52 4.92
CA SER A 49 9.14 12.62 6.38
C SER A 49 10.52 12.60 7.06
N SER A 50 11.59 12.50 6.28
CA SER A 50 12.96 12.25 6.73
C SER A 50 13.09 11.00 7.61
N ALA A 51 12.24 10.00 7.40
CA ALA A 51 12.37 8.69 8.03
C ALA A 51 13.38 7.84 7.27
N GLU A 52 13.98 6.89 7.97
CA GLU A 52 14.86 5.88 7.36
C GLU A 52 14.01 4.72 6.84
N PHE A 53 14.36 4.18 5.67
CA PHE A 53 13.71 3.03 5.06
C PHE A 53 14.69 1.86 4.98
N GLU A 54 14.32 0.71 5.52
CA GLU A 54 15.13 -0.50 5.51
C GLU A 54 14.32 -1.70 5.00
N ILE A 55 14.98 -2.59 4.26
CA ILE A 55 14.42 -3.88 3.83
C ILE A 55 14.94 -4.95 4.77
N ILE A 56 14.04 -5.63 5.45
CA ILE A 56 14.36 -6.71 6.39
C ILE A 56 14.15 -8.07 5.72
N GLY A 57 15.21 -8.87 5.70
CA GLY A 57 15.16 -10.27 5.24
C GLY A 57 14.36 -11.16 6.18
N ARG A 58 13.88 -12.31 5.67
CA ARG A 58 13.08 -13.29 6.43
C ARG A 58 13.92 -14.43 7.01
N GLU A 59 15.23 -14.38 6.83
CA GLU A 59 16.16 -15.40 7.34
C GLU A 59 16.33 -15.37 8.86
N SER A 60 16.07 -14.23 9.51
CA SER A 60 16.08 -14.11 10.97
C SER A 60 14.72 -14.47 11.58
N GLU A 61 14.73 -14.86 12.86
CA GLU A 61 13.50 -15.12 13.61
C GLU A 61 12.63 -13.85 13.69
N GLU A 62 13.26 -12.69 13.91
CA GLU A 62 12.60 -11.40 13.98
C GLU A 62 11.98 -11.00 12.63
N GLY A 63 12.67 -11.25 11.52
CA GLY A 63 12.17 -10.97 10.18
C GLY A 63 10.97 -11.85 9.81
N GLU A 64 11.00 -13.12 10.21
CA GLU A 64 9.87 -14.03 10.02
C GLU A 64 8.66 -13.65 10.89
N ILE A 65 8.89 -13.19 12.13
CA ILE A 65 7.84 -12.64 13.00
C ILE A 65 7.24 -11.36 12.39
N LEU A 66 8.08 -10.44 11.90
CA LEU A 66 7.64 -9.21 11.25
C LEU A 66 6.68 -9.52 10.09
N TYR A 67 7.03 -10.51 9.27
CA TYR A 67 6.17 -10.95 8.17
C TYR A 67 4.85 -11.58 8.64
N LYS A 68 4.93 -12.58 9.54
CA LYS A 68 3.75 -13.36 9.95
C LYS A 68 2.79 -12.61 10.88
N ALA A 69 3.31 -11.82 11.81
CA ALA A 69 2.51 -11.16 12.84
C ALA A 69 2.04 -9.75 12.42
N PHE A 70 2.83 -9.04 11.60
CA PHE A 70 2.56 -7.65 11.23
C PHE A 70 2.32 -7.45 9.72
N GLY A 71 2.27 -8.54 8.94
CA GLY A 71 2.02 -8.47 7.49
C GLY A 71 3.21 -7.96 6.67
N GLY A 72 4.41 -7.92 7.26
CA GLY A 72 5.65 -7.55 6.56
C GLY A 72 5.94 -6.05 6.49
N ILE A 73 5.15 -5.20 7.15
CA ILE A 73 5.38 -3.75 7.21
C ILE A 73 5.33 -3.31 8.67
N ALA A 74 6.35 -2.59 9.13
CA ALA A 74 6.38 -1.95 10.45
C ALA A 74 7.06 -0.58 10.37
N GLY A 75 6.87 0.23 11.41
CA GLY A 75 7.50 1.52 11.55
C GLY A 75 7.82 1.84 13.01
N ILE A 76 9.00 2.41 13.23
CA ILE A 76 9.41 2.93 14.54
C ILE A 76 9.09 4.43 14.55
N LEU A 77 8.20 4.84 15.45
CA LEU A 77 7.75 6.22 15.54
C LEU A 77 8.70 7.05 16.41
N ARG A 78 8.93 8.31 16.05
CA ARG A 78 9.73 9.27 16.83
C ARG A 78 9.06 9.66 18.15
N TYR A 79 7.74 9.59 18.20
CA TYR A 79 6.93 9.90 19.36
C TYR A 79 5.69 9.00 19.36
N ARG A 80 5.09 8.83 20.54
CA ARG A 80 3.85 8.09 20.69
C ARG A 80 2.71 8.87 20.04
N MET A 81 1.90 8.19 19.24
CA MET A 81 0.62 8.72 18.78
C MET A 81 -0.43 8.50 19.87
N GLU A 82 -1.16 9.55 20.21
CA GLU A 82 -2.33 9.51 21.09
C GLU A 82 -3.62 9.29 20.30
#